data_AF-A0A263DQP1-F1
#
_entry.id   AF-A0A263DQP1-F1
#
_cell.length_a   1.000
_cell.length_b   1.000
_cell.length_c   1.000
_cell.angle_alpha   90.00
_cell.angle_beta   90.00
_cell.angle_gamma   90.00
#
_symmetry.space_group_name_H-M   'P 1'
#
loop_
_entity.id
_entity.type
_entity.pdbx_description
1 polymer ?
#
loop_
_entity_poly.entity_id
_entity_poly.type
_entity_poly.pdbx_seq_one_letter_code
_entity_poly.pdbx_strand_id
1 'polypeptide(L)'
;MTGADGALADQSSLRMILAAADQGRRTVLSLQYPYARRPVPVPGSDAFEREVQRLDGLLARVLGEIDILVVGNEPFLETREEDRDSGRMNTFYEALARHVIADRDARLGPAGRTRLYLGALNHLDRPGGRSAAADRWMTFTRDTPGLDGIDVHPHLGSPQDGRHFLDYVLPRLRTDQKFMVTEFSLVHLWKRHLGDRVAPQFADRYGVPRGARVWEVVRSAVDRPFPQQQWDDFLRSNPWFARNGDYLRRQVEAFRGTGRLAVATYAAVQGAAAAREFGPDSMPWLLNSLFCPLTVQPDADGLLGRNTTWTDAFRALQL
;
A
#
# COMPACT_ATOMS: atom_id res chain seq x y z
N MET A 1 -10.06 -5.05 10.89
CA MET A 1 -11.12 -4.68 11.85
C MET A 1 -10.69 -5.16 13.23
N THR A 2 -10.27 -4.22 14.09
CA THR A 2 -10.21 -4.21 15.58
C THR A 2 -9.51 -2.86 15.90
N GLY A 3 -10.13 -1.80 16.41
CA GLY A 3 -11.18 -1.75 17.42
C GLY A 3 -10.52 -1.50 18.78
N ALA A 4 -10.42 -0.23 19.17
CA ALA A 4 -10.29 0.27 20.54
C ALA A 4 -9.49 -0.59 21.55
N ASP A 5 -8.18 -0.71 21.33
CA ASP A 5 -7.15 -0.83 22.37
C ASP A 5 -5.79 -0.82 21.66
N GLY A 6 -5.22 0.39 21.52
CA GLY A 6 -3.93 0.63 20.89
C GLY A 6 -2.77 0.15 21.75
N ALA A 7 -2.73 -1.14 22.08
CA ALA A 7 -1.55 -1.79 22.61
C ALA A 7 -0.53 -1.94 21.46
N LEU A 8 0.23 -0.86 21.24
CA LEU A 8 1.52 -0.81 20.53
C LEU A 8 1.65 -1.84 19.40
N ALA A 9 1.16 -1.53 18.20
CA ALA A 9 1.44 -2.23 16.94
C ALA A 9 1.62 -3.75 17.11
N ASP A 10 0.52 -4.53 17.00
CA ASP A 10 0.49 -6.00 17.11
C ASP A 10 1.88 -6.63 17.14
N GLN A 11 2.31 -7.10 18.32
CA GLN A 11 3.68 -7.60 18.56
C GLN A 11 4.18 -8.54 17.47
N SER A 12 3.29 -9.18 16.71
CA SER A 12 3.59 -9.93 15.49
C SER A 12 4.34 -9.09 14.43
N SER A 13 3.77 -7.99 13.93
CA SER A 13 4.33 -7.16 12.85
C SER A 13 5.65 -6.51 13.23
N LEU A 14 5.75 -6.00 14.46
CA LEU A 14 7.00 -5.43 14.97
C LEU A 14 8.10 -6.49 15.12
N ARG A 15 7.77 -7.70 15.59
CA ARG A 15 8.73 -8.80 15.61
C ARG A 15 9.14 -9.23 14.21
N MET A 16 8.21 -9.28 13.26
CA MET A 16 8.51 -9.65 11.87
C MET A 16 9.47 -8.66 11.21
N ILE A 17 9.24 -7.36 11.36
CA ILE A 17 10.10 -6.35 10.73
C ILE A 17 11.50 -6.33 11.36
N LEU A 18 11.61 -6.48 12.68
CA LEU A 18 12.91 -6.55 13.36
C LEU A 18 13.65 -7.85 13.00
N ALA A 19 12.97 -8.99 12.97
CA ALA A 19 13.57 -10.25 12.52
C ALA A 19 14.03 -10.18 11.05
N ALA A 20 13.31 -9.45 10.19
CA ALA A 20 13.75 -9.22 8.82
C ALA A 20 15.02 -8.35 8.77
N ALA A 21 15.11 -7.32 9.61
CA ALA A 21 16.31 -6.49 9.74
C ALA A 21 17.50 -7.30 10.26
N ASP A 22 17.31 -8.14 11.28
CA ASP A 22 18.34 -9.05 11.83
C ASP A 22 18.86 -10.04 10.78
N GLN A 23 18.01 -10.42 9.83
CA GLN A 23 18.37 -11.27 8.68
C GLN A 23 19.05 -10.49 7.53
N GLY A 24 19.37 -9.21 7.73
CA GLY A 24 20.03 -8.36 6.73
C GLY A 24 19.11 -7.90 5.59
N ARG A 25 17.78 -8.04 5.73
CA ARG A 25 16.83 -7.53 4.74
C ARG A 25 16.66 -6.03 4.90
N ARG A 26 16.42 -5.33 3.78
CA ARG A 26 16.00 -3.94 3.81
C ARG A 26 14.56 -3.83 4.30
N THR A 27 14.30 -2.94 5.24
CA THR A 27 13.00 -2.85 5.93
C THR A 27 12.35 -1.48 5.83
N VAL A 28 11.03 -1.48 5.67
CA VAL A 28 10.18 -0.29 5.70
C VAL A 28 9.08 -0.54 6.72
N LEU A 29 8.91 0.38 7.67
CA LEU A 29 7.80 0.37 8.62
C LEU A 29 6.93 1.62 8.38
N SER A 30 5.62 1.43 8.24
CA SER A 30 4.66 2.51 8.06
C SER A 30 3.73 2.62 9.26
N LEU A 31 3.51 3.84 9.76
CA LEU A 31 2.69 4.11 10.94
C LEU A 31 1.23 4.33 10.56
N GLN A 32 0.35 3.40 10.91
CA GLN A 32 -1.10 3.53 10.67
C GLN A 32 -1.83 4.10 11.89
N TYR A 33 -2.69 5.09 11.66
CA TYR A 33 -3.50 5.74 12.70
C TYR A 33 -4.99 5.71 12.33
N PRO A 34 -5.82 4.90 12.99
CA PRO A 34 -7.20 4.65 12.56
C PRO A 34 -8.17 5.74 13.06
N TYR A 35 -8.20 6.89 12.37
CA TYR A 35 -9.09 8.01 12.65
C TYR A 35 -10.18 8.20 11.58
N ALA A 36 -10.42 7.21 10.72
CA ALA A 36 -11.43 7.30 9.66
C ALA A 36 -12.86 7.53 10.20
N ARG A 37 -13.11 7.25 11.48
CA ARG A 37 -14.42 7.37 12.13
C ARG A 37 -14.44 8.27 13.38
N ARG A 38 -13.34 8.97 13.67
CA ARG A 38 -13.21 9.82 14.87
C ARG A 38 -12.20 10.94 14.64
N PRO A 39 -12.29 12.08 15.35
CA PRO A 39 -11.35 13.16 15.17
C PRO A 39 -9.91 12.73 15.43
N VAL A 40 -8.97 13.22 14.61
CA VAL A 40 -7.56 13.18 14.98
C VAL A 40 -7.32 14.04 16.24
N PRO A 41 -6.49 13.62 17.20
CA PRO A 41 -6.15 14.42 18.36
C PRO A 41 -5.54 15.78 17.97
N VAL A 42 -5.81 16.82 18.77
CA VAL A 42 -5.16 18.13 18.58
C VAL A 42 -3.79 18.08 19.26
N PRO A 43 -2.69 18.50 18.61
CA PRO A 43 -1.38 18.59 19.27
C PRO A 43 -1.44 19.35 20.60
N GLY A 44 -0.75 18.83 21.62
CA GLY A 44 -0.77 19.36 22.99
C GLY A 44 -1.99 18.97 23.84
N SER A 45 -2.97 18.25 23.28
CA SER A 45 -4.05 17.66 24.09
C SER A 45 -3.61 16.34 24.72
N ASP A 46 -4.21 15.94 25.85
CA ASP A 46 -3.94 14.65 26.49
C ASP A 46 -4.10 13.45 25.53
N ALA A 47 -5.03 13.55 24.58
CA ALA A 47 -5.23 12.52 23.56
C ALA A 47 -4.05 12.43 22.60
N PHE A 48 -3.45 13.56 22.23
CA PHE A 48 -2.26 13.60 21.39
C PHE A 48 -1.03 13.10 22.15
N GLU A 49 -0.85 13.55 23.39
CA GLU A 49 0.27 13.11 24.23
C GLU A 49 0.25 11.60 24.47
N ARG A 50 -0.93 10.99 24.58
CA ARG A 50 -1.05 9.52 24.63
C ARG A 50 -0.60 8.83 23.34
N GLU A 51 -0.85 9.42 22.17
CA GLU A 51 -0.33 8.86 20.91
C GLU A 51 1.18 9.04 20.81
N VAL A 52 1.72 10.18 21.26
CA VAL A 52 3.16 10.42 21.34
C VAL A 52 3.85 9.41 22.26
N GLN A 53 3.32 9.15 23.46
CA GLN A 53 3.86 8.16 24.38
C GLN A 53 3.89 6.74 23.78
N ARG A 54 2.85 6.36 23.01
CA ARG A 54 2.85 5.08 22.30
C ARG A 54 3.91 5.06 21.20
N LEU A 55 4.03 6.16 20.47
CA LEU A 55 5.04 6.32 19.43
C LEU A 55 6.45 6.21 20.02
N ASP A 56 6.74 6.84 21.16
CA ASP A 56 8.04 6.73 21.84
C ASP A 56 8.43 5.28 22.15
N GLY A 57 7.47 4.49 22.65
CA GLY A 57 7.68 3.07 22.91
C GLY A 57 8.03 2.26 21.66
N LEU A 58 7.49 2.65 20.50
CA LEU A 58 7.84 2.06 19.21
C LEU A 58 9.21 2.55 18.72
N LEU A 59 9.44 3.87 18.74
CA LEU A 59 10.67 4.50 18.25
C LEU A 59 11.91 3.96 18.97
N ALA A 60 11.81 3.77 20.29
CA ALA A 60 12.88 3.17 21.11
C ALA A 60 13.30 1.76 20.66
N ARG A 61 12.45 1.06 19.89
CA ARG A 61 12.71 -0.30 19.40
C ARG A 61 13.10 -0.38 17.94
N VAL A 62 12.79 0.64 17.14
CA VAL A 62 12.94 0.57 15.67
C VAL A 62 13.98 1.53 15.13
N LEU A 63 14.19 2.69 15.77
CA LEU A 63 15.18 3.65 15.31
C LEU A 63 16.58 3.05 15.39
N GLY A 64 17.28 3.03 14.25
CA GLY A 64 18.61 2.42 14.09
C GLY A 64 18.54 0.98 13.57
N GLU A 65 17.48 0.26 13.91
CA GLU A 65 17.28 -1.14 13.51
C GLU A 65 16.73 -1.25 12.09
N ILE A 66 15.72 -0.45 11.75
CA ILE A 66 15.07 -0.46 10.41
C ILE A 66 15.65 0.59 9.46
N ASP A 67 15.52 0.37 8.15
CA ASP A 67 16.04 1.30 7.14
C ASP A 67 15.15 2.52 6.90
N ILE A 68 13.83 2.34 6.85
CA ILE A 68 12.86 3.42 6.56
C ILE A 68 11.69 3.38 7.54
N LEU A 69 11.34 4.54 8.09
CA LEU A 69 10.10 4.78 8.84
C LEU A 69 9.23 5.79 8.09
N VAL A 70 7.97 5.42 7.82
CA VAL A 70 6.97 6.29 7.19
C VAL A 70 6.01 6.81 8.25
N VAL A 71 5.93 8.14 8.38
CA VAL A 71 5.02 8.81 9.30
C VAL A 71 3.64 8.93 8.62
N GLY A 72 2.82 7.91 8.83
CA GLY A 72 1.51 7.74 8.22
C GLY A 72 1.51 6.65 7.14
N ASN A 73 0.49 5.78 7.14
CA ASN A 73 0.27 4.82 6.04
C ASN A 73 -0.66 5.40 4.98
N GLU A 74 -1.87 5.81 5.35
CA GLU A 74 -2.82 6.44 4.41
C GLU A 74 -3.61 7.55 5.09
N PRO A 75 -2.97 8.66 5.54
CA PRO A 75 -3.62 9.77 6.24
C PRO A 75 -4.90 10.25 5.57
N PHE A 76 -4.92 10.28 4.24
CA PHE A 76 -6.05 10.77 3.46
C PHE A 76 -7.22 9.78 3.40
N LEU A 77 -7.02 8.50 3.74
CA LEU A 77 -8.09 7.50 3.84
C LEU A 77 -8.43 7.16 5.30
N GLU A 78 -7.46 7.31 6.19
CA GLU A 78 -7.54 6.98 7.61
C GLU A 78 -7.94 8.17 8.50
N THR A 79 -8.34 9.29 7.89
CA THR A 79 -8.90 10.44 8.60
C THR A 79 -10.21 10.90 7.97
N ARG A 80 -11.03 11.55 8.79
CA ARG A 80 -12.32 12.06 8.34
C ARG A 80 -12.13 13.22 7.38
N GLU A 81 -13.12 13.45 6.51
CA GLU A 81 -13.12 14.56 5.57
C GLU A 81 -13.02 15.91 6.26
N GLU A 82 -13.72 16.10 7.38
CA GLU A 82 -13.71 17.36 8.13
C GLU A 82 -12.33 17.68 8.71
N ASP A 83 -11.56 16.65 9.09
CA ASP A 83 -10.19 16.84 9.60
C ASP A 83 -9.22 17.18 8.45
N ARG A 84 -9.45 16.67 7.23
CA ARG A 84 -8.69 17.02 6.03
C ARG A 84 -8.97 18.47 5.62
N ASP A 85 -10.24 18.85 5.54
CA ASP A 85 -10.67 20.17 5.05
C ASP A 85 -10.31 21.31 6.00
N SER A 86 -10.40 21.05 7.31
CA SER A 86 -9.98 22.03 8.33
C SER A 86 -8.45 22.16 8.47
N GLY A 87 -7.68 21.29 7.82
CA GLY A 87 -6.22 21.19 7.98
C GLY A 87 -5.78 20.56 9.31
N ARG A 88 -6.72 20.03 10.10
CA ARG A 88 -6.44 19.37 11.38
C ARG A 88 -5.64 18.08 11.20
N MET A 89 -5.91 17.31 10.14
CA MET A 89 -5.10 16.15 9.74
C MET A 89 -3.64 16.57 9.53
N ASN A 90 -3.39 17.59 8.70
CA ASN A 90 -2.03 18.06 8.44
C ASN A 90 -1.34 18.46 9.75
N THR A 91 -1.99 19.28 10.58
CA THR A 91 -1.42 19.71 11.87
C THR A 91 -1.06 18.52 12.78
N PHE A 92 -1.88 17.46 12.82
CA PHE A 92 -1.60 16.24 13.58
C PHE A 92 -0.35 15.50 13.06
N TYR A 93 -0.30 15.18 11.76
CA TYR A 93 0.82 14.43 11.18
C TYR A 93 2.11 15.25 11.12
N GLU A 94 2.03 16.57 10.90
CA GLU A 94 3.18 17.47 10.97
C GLU A 94 3.78 17.51 12.38
N ALA A 95 2.95 17.46 13.43
CA ALA A 95 3.44 17.38 14.80
C ALA A 95 4.11 16.03 15.09
N LEU A 96 3.52 14.92 14.64
CA LEU A 96 4.15 13.59 14.73
C LEU A 96 5.48 13.52 13.97
N ALA A 97 5.54 14.06 12.75
CA ALA A 97 6.76 14.05 11.95
C ALA A 97 7.88 14.83 12.63
N ARG A 98 7.59 16.02 13.17
CA ARG A 98 8.58 16.80 13.95
C ARG A 98 9.06 16.04 15.18
N HIS A 99 8.17 15.35 15.88
CA HIS A 99 8.51 14.52 17.03
C HIS A 99 9.44 13.36 16.66
N VAL A 100 9.11 12.61 15.60
CA VAL A 100 9.93 11.50 15.10
C VAL A 100 11.32 11.97 14.66
N ILE A 101 11.40 13.11 13.96
CA ILE A 101 12.69 13.72 13.55
C ILE A 101 13.52 14.06 14.79
N ALA A 102 12.92 14.72 15.78
CA ALA A 102 13.63 15.11 17.00
C ALA A 102 14.15 13.89 17.77
N ASP A 103 13.36 12.82 17.91
CA ASP A 103 13.78 11.60 18.61
C ASP A 103 14.87 10.84 17.83
N ARG A 104 14.75 10.75 16.50
CA ARG A 104 15.80 10.19 15.62
C ARG A 104 17.10 10.97 15.76
N ASP A 105 17.04 12.30 15.70
CA ASP A 105 18.22 13.16 15.79
C ASP A 105 18.87 13.09 17.18
N ALA A 106 18.08 13.02 18.24
CA ALA A 106 18.59 12.88 19.60
C ALA A 106 19.29 11.54 19.86
N ARG A 107 18.78 10.44 19.28
CA ARG A 107 19.32 9.08 19.50
C ARG A 107 20.46 8.72 18.55
N LEU A 108 20.34 9.12 17.28
CA LEU A 108 21.20 8.64 16.19
C LEU A 108 21.94 9.76 15.46
N GLY A 109 21.66 11.02 15.79
CA GLY A 109 22.12 12.19 15.04
C GLY A 109 21.31 12.45 13.75
N PRO A 110 21.45 13.64 13.14
CA PRO A 110 20.72 14.01 11.92
C PRO A 110 20.98 13.11 10.70
N ALA A 111 22.08 12.36 10.71
CA ALA A 111 22.47 11.40 9.69
C ALA A 111 22.21 9.94 10.10
N GLY A 112 21.32 9.72 11.07
CA GLY A 112 20.98 8.39 11.58
C GLY A 112 20.55 7.42 10.47
N ARG A 113 20.80 6.13 10.71
CA ARG A 113 20.59 5.04 9.72
C ARG A 113 19.15 4.96 9.21
N THR A 114 18.17 5.19 10.09
CA THR A 114 16.75 5.17 9.72
C THR A 114 16.36 6.44 9.00
N ARG A 115 15.90 6.27 7.75
CA ARG A 115 15.39 7.33 6.88
C ARG A 115 13.93 7.59 7.15
N LEU A 116 13.50 8.85 7.03
CA LEU A 116 12.17 9.28 7.42
C LEU A 116 11.40 9.79 6.21
N TYR A 117 10.23 9.22 5.97
CA TYR A 117 9.32 9.62 4.90
C TYR A 117 7.99 10.01 5.49
N LEU A 118 7.30 10.93 4.83
CA LEU A 118 5.92 11.29 5.16
C LEU A 118 4.98 10.61 4.17
N GLY A 119 3.82 10.12 4.59
CA GLY A 119 2.93 9.50 3.62
C GLY A 119 1.74 8.76 4.20
N ALA A 120 1.06 7.96 3.37
CA ALA A 120 1.11 8.00 1.91
C ALA A 120 0.07 8.97 1.35
N LEU A 121 0.36 9.58 0.19
CA LEU A 121 -0.66 10.25 -0.62
C LEU A 121 -1.38 9.22 -1.50
N ASN A 122 -2.71 9.23 -1.45
CA ASN A 122 -3.57 8.41 -2.28
C ASN A 122 -4.25 9.26 -3.36
N HIS A 123 -4.79 8.60 -4.39
CA HIS A 123 -5.77 9.19 -5.31
C HIS A 123 -5.31 10.42 -6.12
N LEU A 124 -4.00 10.61 -6.33
CA LEU A 124 -3.47 11.72 -7.12
C LEU A 124 -3.81 11.62 -8.61
N ASP A 125 -4.29 10.46 -9.06
CA ASP A 125 -4.84 10.21 -10.39
C ASP A 125 -6.13 11.00 -10.68
N ARG A 126 -6.86 11.43 -9.65
CA ARG A 126 -8.13 12.17 -9.80
C ARG A 126 -8.07 13.59 -9.23
N PRO A 127 -8.83 14.56 -9.79
CA PRO A 127 -8.80 15.95 -9.33
C PRO A 127 -9.07 16.11 -7.82
N GLY A 128 -10.02 15.35 -7.27
CA GLY A 128 -10.35 15.41 -5.84
C GLY A 128 -9.23 14.95 -4.89
N GLY A 129 -8.23 14.20 -5.38
CA GLY A 129 -7.06 13.82 -4.58
C GLY A 129 -5.98 14.91 -4.51
N ARG A 130 -6.05 15.93 -5.38
CA ARG A 130 -5.10 17.06 -5.44
C ARG A 130 -5.67 18.26 -4.70
N SER A 131 -5.94 18.07 -3.41
CA SER A 131 -6.59 19.06 -2.55
C SER A 131 -5.59 20.03 -1.92
N ALA A 132 -6.10 21.10 -1.28
CA ALA A 132 -5.28 22.02 -0.49
C ALA A 132 -4.53 21.30 0.65
N ALA A 133 -5.13 20.25 1.24
CA ALA A 133 -4.48 19.41 2.23
C ALA A 133 -3.29 18.62 1.64
N ALA A 134 -3.40 18.14 0.40
CA ALA A 134 -2.30 17.48 -0.32
C ALA A 134 -1.18 18.48 -0.69
N ASP A 135 -1.54 19.69 -1.12
CA ASP A 135 -0.54 20.73 -1.41
C ASP A 135 0.20 21.18 -0.13
N ARG A 136 -0.51 21.32 1.01
CA ARG A 136 0.12 21.57 2.31
C ARG A 136 1.03 20.42 2.73
N TRP A 137 0.59 19.18 2.50
CA TRP A 137 1.38 17.97 2.81
C TRP A 137 2.71 17.95 2.04
N MET A 138 2.67 18.24 0.74
CA MET A 138 3.87 18.33 -0.09
C MET A 138 4.76 19.52 0.30
N THR A 139 4.16 20.66 0.62
CA THR A 139 4.89 21.85 1.11
C THR A 139 5.63 21.54 2.41
N PHE A 140 4.97 20.94 3.39
CA PHE A 140 5.60 20.55 4.63
C PHE A 140 6.72 19.52 4.41
N THR A 141 6.48 18.52 3.56
CA THR A 141 7.52 17.53 3.19
C THR A 141 8.75 18.22 2.63
N ARG A 142 8.56 19.13 1.66
CA ARG A 142 9.63 19.90 1.03
C ARG A 142 10.36 20.81 2.02
N ASP A 143 9.64 21.44 2.93
CA ASP A 143 10.20 22.51 3.76
C ASP A 143 10.75 22.01 5.10
N THR A 144 10.62 20.71 5.41
CA THR A 144 11.07 20.12 6.67
C THR A 144 12.41 19.39 6.48
N PRO A 145 13.52 19.91 7.04
CA PRO A 145 14.76 19.15 7.18
C PRO A 145 14.53 17.92 8.06
N GLY A 146 15.12 16.79 7.69
CA GLY A 146 14.92 15.50 8.38
C GLY A 146 13.94 14.55 7.69
N LEU A 147 13.11 15.04 6.76
CA LEU A 147 12.35 14.18 5.85
C LEU A 147 13.14 13.93 4.56
N ASP A 148 13.42 12.67 4.28
CA ASP A 148 14.07 12.19 3.05
C ASP A 148 13.10 12.16 1.85
N GLY A 149 11.79 12.25 2.08
CA GLY A 149 10.83 12.25 1.00
C GLY A 149 9.37 11.99 1.37
N ILE A 150 8.63 11.57 0.35
CA ILE A 150 7.20 11.25 0.39
C ILE A 150 6.94 9.79 -0.01
N ASP A 151 5.92 9.17 0.58
CA ASP A 151 5.34 7.92 0.09
C ASP A 151 4.01 8.15 -0.64
N VAL A 152 3.75 7.34 -1.67
CA VAL A 152 2.53 7.42 -2.48
C VAL A 152 1.96 6.05 -2.79
N HIS A 153 0.63 5.95 -2.79
CA HIS A 153 -0.09 4.70 -3.00
C HIS A 153 -0.96 4.72 -4.28
N PRO A 154 -0.38 4.47 -5.48
CA PRO A 154 -1.12 4.38 -6.73
C PRO A 154 -1.91 3.08 -6.83
N HIS A 155 -3.17 3.14 -6.41
CA HIS A 155 -4.19 2.14 -6.68
C HIS A 155 -5.01 2.60 -7.88
N LEU A 156 -4.86 1.95 -9.03
CA LEU A 156 -5.24 2.55 -10.31
C LEU A 156 -6.43 1.87 -10.99
N GLY A 157 -7.24 2.70 -11.64
CA GLY A 157 -8.30 2.28 -12.56
C GLY A 157 -7.79 2.04 -13.98
N SER A 158 -6.70 2.73 -14.36
CA SER A 158 -5.96 2.50 -15.59
C SER A 158 -4.45 2.54 -15.31
N PRO A 159 -3.62 1.66 -15.90
CA PRO A 159 -2.16 1.70 -15.73
C PRO A 159 -1.50 3.06 -16.03
N GLN A 160 -2.04 3.80 -17.00
CA GLN A 160 -1.50 5.07 -17.44
C GLN A 160 -1.63 6.15 -16.36
N ASP A 161 -2.61 6.01 -15.46
CA ASP A 161 -2.91 6.98 -14.41
C ASP A 161 -1.78 7.07 -13.37
N GLY A 162 -0.88 6.07 -13.32
CA GLY A 162 0.30 6.10 -12.45
C GLY A 162 1.22 7.29 -12.74
N ARG A 163 1.19 7.83 -13.97
CA ARG A 163 1.96 9.03 -14.33
C ARG A 163 1.51 10.27 -13.56
N HIS A 164 0.23 10.37 -13.23
CA HIS A 164 -0.32 11.51 -12.50
C HIS A 164 0.28 11.67 -11.10
N PHE A 165 0.65 10.57 -10.46
CA PHE A 165 1.36 10.61 -9.18
C PHE A 165 2.72 11.27 -9.35
N LEU A 166 3.50 10.83 -10.35
CA LEU A 166 4.84 11.36 -10.63
C LEU A 166 4.80 12.85 -11.01
N ASP A 167 3.88 13.23 -11.89
CA ASP A 167 3.71 14.63 -12.32
C ASP A 167 3.32 15.54 -11.16
N TYR A 168 2.59 15.01 -10.17
CA TYR A 168 2.23 15.76 -8.98
C TYR A 168 3.40 15.88 -8.00
N VAL A 169 4.05 14.78 -7.64
CA VAL A 169 5.04 14.78 -6.54
C VAL A 169 6.42 15.28 -6.95
N LEU A 170 6.93 14.90 -8.13
CA LEU A 170 8.32 15.17 -8.49
C LEU A 170 8.69 16.66 -8.52
N PRO A 171 7.84 17.55 -9.08
CA PRO A 171 8.12 18.99 -9.10
C PRO A 171 8.00 19.67 -7.71
N ARG A 172 7.37 19.00 -6.73
CA ARG A 172 7.10 19.57 -5.40
C ARG A 172 8.13 19.16 -4.34
N LEU A 173 8.93 18.15 -4.60
CA LEU A 173 10.00 17.69 -3.72
C LEU A 173 11.27 18.54 -3.91
N ARG A 174 12.09 18.61 -2.86
CA ARG A 174 13.45 19.14 -2.99
C ARG A 174 14.31 18.23 -3.87
N THR A 175 15.44 18.75 -4.35
CA THR A 175 16.36 18.01 -5.23
C THR A 175 17.01 16.80 -4.55
N ASP A 176 17.21 16.86 -3.24
CA ASP A 176 17.78 15.78 -2.41
C ASP A 176 16.73 14.75 -1.96
N GLN A 177 15.44 15.07 -2.11
CA GLN A 177 14.33 14.22 -1.67
C GLN A 177 13.91 13.21 -2.74
N LYS A 178 13.53 12.03 -2.26
CA LYS A 178 13.01 10.93 -3.08
C LYS A 178 11.53 10.72 -2.85
N PHE A 179 10.91 9.93 -3.71
CA PHE A 179 9.61 9.35 -3.41
C PHE A 179 9.75 7.84 -3.23
N MET A 180 8.82 7.26 -2.50
CA MET A 180 8.63 5.82 -2.40
C MET A 180 7.21 5.44 -2.76
N VAL A 181 7.03 4.15 -3.03
CA VAL A 181 5.76 3.56 -3.42
C VAL A 181 5.59 2.27 -2.63
N THR A 182 5.13 2.33 -1.39
CA THR A 182 5.00 1.10 -0.60
C THR A 182 3.83 0.22 -1.01
N GLU A 183 2.81 0.80 -1.62
CA GLU A 183 1.66 0.06 -2.11
C GLU A 183 1.26 0.57 -3.51
N PHE A 184 1.14 -0.33 -4.48
CA PHE A 184 0.57 0.00 -5.77
C PHE A 184 -0.17 -1.20 -6.37
N SER A 185 -1.17 -0.92 -7.22
CA SER A 185 -2.06 -1.97 -7.71
C SER A 185 -2.94 -1.54 -8.90
N LEU A 186 -3.59 -2.52 -9.50
CA LEU A 186 -4.75 -2.35 -10.38
C LEU A 186 -6.08 -2.67 -9.68
N VAL A 187 -6.19 -2.43 -8.37
CA VAL A 187 -7.39 -2.81 -7.60
C VAL A 187 -8.66 -2.09 -8.09
N HIS A 188 -8.56 -0.84 -8.56
CA HIS A 188 -9.71 -0.11 -9.10
C HIS A 188 -10.08 -0.57 -10.51
N LEU A 189 -9.12 -1.04 -11.30
CA LEU A 189 -9.40 -1.73 -12.57
C LEU A 189 -10.22 -3.00 -12.30
N TRP A 190 -9.78 -3.85 -11.36
CA TRP A 190 -10.54 -5.02 -10.93
C TRP A 190 -11.94 -4.63 -10.47
N LYS A 191 -12.05 -3.59 -9.62
CA LYS A 191 -13.33 -3.13 -9.09
C LYS A 191 -14.33 -2.79 -10.20
N ARG A 192 -13.88 -2.12 -11.26
CA ARG A 192 -14.71 -1.77 -12.43
C ARG A 192 -15.26 -2.99 -13.15
N HIS A 193 -14.51 -4.10 -13.14
CA HIS A 193 -14.81 -5.29 -13.93
C HIS A 193 -15.35 -6.47 -13.12
N LEU A 194 -15.53 -6.35 -11.79
CA LEU A 194 -16.14 -7.40 -10.97
C LEU A 194 -17.52 -7.82 -11.47
N GLY A 195 -18.29 -6.86 -12.00
CA GLY A 195 -19.62 -7.08 -12.55
C GLY A 195 -19.64 -7.61 -13.99
N ASP A 196 -18.51 -7.74 -14.66
CA ASP A 196 -18.47 -8.23 -16.04
C ASP A 196 -18.81 -9.72 -16.13
N ARG A 197 -19.33 -10.15 -17.28
CA ARG A 197 -19.54 -11.59 -17.54
C ARG A 197 -18.21 -12.24 -17.86
N VAL A 198 -18.00 -13.46 -17.37
CA VAL A 198 -16.83 -14.26 -17.75
C VAL A 198 -16.94 -14.73 -19.20
N ALA A 199 -15.78 -14.99 -19.82
CA ALA A 199 -15.74 -15.46 -21.21
C ALA A 199 -16.48 -16.79 -21.36
N PRO A 200 -17.36 -16.96 -22.38
CA PRO A 200 -18.09 -18.21 -22.59
C PRO A 200 -17.19 -19.44 -22.70
N GLN A 201 -16.01 -19.28 -23.31
CA GLN A 201 -15.03 -20.36 -23.48
C GLN A 201 -14.46 -20.84 -22.13
N PHE A 202 -14.21 -19.90 -21.20
CA PHE A 202 -13.80 -20.25 -19.83
C PHE A 202 -14.94 -20.96 -19.11
N ALA A 203 -16.16 -20.43 -19.24
CA ALA A 203 -17.34 -21.00 -18.60
C ALA A 203 -17.59 -22.45 -19.04
N ASP A 204 -17.56 -22.70 -20.35
CA ASP A 204 -17.76 -24.03 -20.94
C ASP A 204 -16.65 -25.01 -20.53
N ARG A 205 -15.39 -24.56 -20.53
CA ARG A 205 -14.24 -25.41 -20.19
C ARG A 205 -14.24 -25.88 -18.73
N TYR A 206 -14.66 -25.02 -17.82
CA TYR A 206 -14.57 -25.27 -16.37
C TYR A 206 -15.92 -25.53 -15.69
N GLY A 207 -17.00 -25.67 -16.46
CA GLY A 207 -18.34 -25.93 -15.92
C GLY A 207 -18.89 -24.77 -15.08
N VAL A 208 -18.43 -23.54 -15.30
CA VAL A 208 -18.98 -22.34 -14.66
C VAL A 208 -20.27 -21.95 -15.39
N PRO A 209 -21.34 -21.52 -14.69
CA PRO A 209 -22.58 -21.09 -15.36
C PRO A 209 -22.32 -20.02 -16.43
N ARG A 210 -22.87 -20.22 -17.63
CA ARG A 210 -22.83 -19.18 -18.67
C ARG A 210 -23.49 -17.91 -18.16
N GLY A 211 -22.80 -16.78 -18.32
CA GLY A 211 -23.27 -15.49 -17.81
C GLY A 211 -22.88 -15.18 -16.37
N ALA A 212 -22.19 -16.10 -15.68
CA ALA A 212 -21.57 -15.82 -14.39
C ALA A 212 -20.67 -14.58 -14.46
N ARG A 213 -20.62 -13.86 -13.35
CA ARG A 213 -19.84 -12.65 -13.19
C ARG A 213 -18.43 -12.94 -12.69
N VAL A 214 -17.51 -12.03 -12.98
CA VAL A 214 -16.11 -12.12 -12.51
C VAL A 214 -16.06 -12.32 -10.99
N TRP A 215 -16.86 -11.57 -10.22
CA TRP A 215 -16.88 -11.72 -8.76
C TRP A 215 -17.37 -13.10 -8.29
N GLU A 216 -18.31 -13.74 -9.00
CA GLU A 216 -18.84 -15.07 -8.66
C GLU A 216 -17.77 -16.15 -8.86
N VAL A 217 -16.94 -16.02 -9.90
CA VAL A 217 -15.81 -16.92 -10.13
C VAL A 217 -14.72 -16.72 -9.08
N VAL A 218 -14.39 -15.47 -8.74
CA VAL A 218 -13.44 -15.19 -7.65
C VAL A 218 -13.97 -15.73 -6.32
N ARG A 219 -15.26 -15.56 -6.03
CA ARG A 219 -15.90 -16.11 -4.82
C ARG A 219 -15.80 -17.64 -4.79
N SER A 220 -16.09 -18.29 -5.92
CA SER A 220 -15.97 -19.74 -6.04
C SER A 220 -14.53 -20.22 -5.80
N ALA A 221 -13.53 -19.48 -6.27
CA ALA A 221 -12.12 -19.77 -6.01
C ALA A 221 -11.73 -19.55 -4.54
N VAL A 222 -12.33 -18.57 -3.86
CA VAL A 222 -12.17 -18.39 -2.40
C VAL A 222 -12.78 -19.55 -1.61
N ASP A 223 -13.98 -19.99 -1.97
CA ASP A 223 -14.68 -21.08 -1.29
C ASP A 223 -14.02 -22.43 -1.56
N ARG A 224 -13.50 -22.63 -2.78
CA ARG A 224 -12.76 -23.81 -3.19
C ARG A 224 -11.60 -23.40 -4.12
N PRO A 225 -10.37 -23.26 -3.59
CA PRO A 225 -9.21 -22.88 -4.37
C PRO A 225 -9.08 -23.66 -5.67
N PHE A 226 -8.85 -22.93 -6.76
CA PHE A 226 -8.73 -23.51 -8.09
C PHE A 226 -7.34 -24.13 -8.30
N PRO A 227 -7.21 -25.15 -9.16
CA PRO A 227 -5.91 -25.52 -9.72
C PRO A 227 -5.26 -24.32 -10.42
N GLN A 228 -3.92 -24.23 -10.37
CA GLN A 228 -3.16 -23.11 -10.97
C GLN A 228 -3.57 -22.83 -12.42
N GLN A 229 -3.71 -23.87 -13.24
CA GLN A 229 -4.08 -23.69 -14.65
C GLN A 229 -5.48 -23.12 -14.85
N GLN A 230 -6.45 -23.47 -14.00
CA GLN A 230 -7.79 -22.88 -14.06
C GLN A 230 -7.76 -21.40 -13.68
N TRP A 231 -6.96 -21.02 -12.69
CA TRP A 231 -6.77 -19.62 -12.32
C TRP A 231 -6.09 -18.82 -13.44
N ASP A 232 -5.04 -19.36 -14.05
CA ASP A 232 -4.35 -18.71 -15.17
C ASP A 232 -5.26 -18.53 -16.39
N ASP A 233 -6.06 -19.55 -16.72
CA ASP A 233 -7.05 -19.47 -17.79
C ASP A 233 -8.14 -18.43 -17.48
N PHE A 234 -8.57 -18.33 -16.22
CA PHE A 234 -9.48 -17.27 -15.78
C PHE A 234 -8.87 -15.89 -16.03
N LEU A 235 -7.65 -15.63 -15.54
CA LEU A 235 -6.97 -14.34 -15.73
C LEU A 235 -6.78 -13.99 -17.20
N ARG A 236 -6.34 -14.95 -18.03
CA ARG A 236 -6.14 -14.75 -19.48
C ARG A 236 -7.45 -14.55 -20.24
N SER A 237 -8.54 -15.13 -19.77
CA SER A 237 -9.85 -15.00 -20.42
C SER A 237 -10.48 -13.60 -20.27
N ASN A 238 -9.92 -12.75 -19.41
CA ASN A 238 -10.37 -11.38 -19.17
C ASN A 238 -9.51 -10.37 -19.97
N PRO A 239 -9.94 -9.87 -21.15
CA PRO A 239 -9.07 -9.06 -22.03
C PRO A 239 -8.64 -7.73 -21.40
N TRP A 240 -9.46 -7.15 -20.51
CA TRP A 240 -9.13 -5.93 -19.77
C TRP A 240 -8.00 -6.17 -18.76
N PHE A 241 -7.84 -7.39 -18.24
CA PHE A 241 -6.72 -7.75 -17.37
C PHE A 241 -5.50 -8.19 -18.19
N ALA A 242 -5.71 -9.10 -19.14
CA ALA A 242 -4.65 -9.70 -19.96
C ALA A 242 -3.84 -8.63 -20.74
N ARG A 243 -4.50 -7.59 -21.27
CA ARG A 243 -3.82 -6.47 -21.95
C ARG A 243 -2.91 -5.64 -21.04
N ASN A 244 -3.03 -5.81 -19.73
CA ASN A 244 -2.24 -5.11 -18.71
C ASN A 244 -1.26 -6.05 -18.00
N GLY A 245 -0.98 -7.24 -18.54
CA GLY A 245 -0.10 -8.24 -17.90
C GLY A 245 1.37 -7.80 -17.71
N ASP A 246 1.80 -6.72 -18.36
CA ASP A 246 3.09 -6.08 -18.19
C ASP A 246 3.09 -4.88 -17.24
N TYR A 247 1.94 -4.59 -16.59
CA TYR A 247 1.76 -3.43 -15.72
C TYR A 247 2.86 -3.30 -14.67
N LEU A 248 3.14 -4.37 -13.91
CA LEU A 248 4.11 -4.35 -12.82
C LEU A 248 5.49 -3.87 -13.31
N ARG A 249 5.94 -4.39 -14.45
CA ARG A 249 7.20 -4.01 -15.10
C ARG A 249 7.17 -2.55 -15.56
N ARG A 250 6.18 -2.16 -16.37
CA ARG A 250 6.07 -0.78 -16.89
C ARG A 250 6.01 0.25 -15.76
N GLN A 251 5.27 -0.05 -14.69
CA GLN A 251 5.08 0.85 -13.57
C GLN A 251 6.38 1.04 -12.77
N VAL A 252 7.10 -0.06 -12.47
CA VAL A 252 8.37 0.01 -11.75
C VAL A 252 9.47 0.63 -12.62
N GLU A 253 9.51 0.35 -13.92
CA GLU A 253 10.41 1.03 -14.87
C GLU A 253 10.15 2.53 -14.90
N ALA A 254 8.88 2.95 -14.96
CA ALA A 254 8.52 4.37 -14.89
C ALA A 254 8.96 5.02 -13.57
N PHE A 255 8.83 4.32 -12.44
CA PHE A 255 9.32 4.81 -11.15
C PHE A 255 10.85 4.94 -11.13
N ARG A 256 11.57 3.89 -11.55
CA ARG A 256 13.05 3.87 -11.59
C ARG A 256 13.60 4.92 -12.55
N GLY A 257 12.97 5.08 -13.71
CA GLY A 257 13.36 6.04 -14.75
C GLY A 257 13.34 7.51 -14.31
N THR A 258 12.72 7.82 -13.18
CA THR A 258 12.78 9.17 -12.57
C THR A 258 14.15 9.51 -11.97
N GLY A 259 14.97 8.51 -11.65
CA GLY A 259 16.19 8.68 -10.85
C GLY A 259 15.95 9.09 -9.38
N ARG A 260 14.68 9.21 -8.96
CA ARG A 260 14.25 9.73 -7.64
C ARG A 260 13.43 8.74 -6.82
N LEU A 261 13.35 7.48 -7.24
CA LEU A 261 12.73 6.39 -6.48
C LEU A 261 13.65 5.94 -5.34
N ALA A 262 13.13 5.88 -4.12
CA ALA A 262 13.80 5.27 -2.98
C ALA A 262 13.52 3.77 -2.89
N VAL A 263 12.24 3.38 -2.92
CA VAL A 263 11.78 2.00 -2.87
C VAL A 263 10.39 1.87 -3.49
N ALA A 264 10.12 0.73 -4.13
CA ALA A 264 8.78 0.32 -4.53
C ALA A 264 8.54 -1.09 -4.00
N THR A 265 7.44 -1.31 -3.27
CA THR A 265 7.05 -2.63 -2.75
C THR A 265 5.72 -3.09 -3.32
N TYR A 266 5.52 -4.40 -3.39
CA TYR A 266 4.32 -5.01 -3.94
C TYR A 266 3.85 -6.12 -3.00
N ALA A 267 2.53 -6.31 -2.88
CA ALA A 267 1.98 -7.25 -1.91
C ALA A 267 2.37 -8.69 -2.27
N ALA A 268 2.99 -9.39 -1.31
CA ALA A 268 3.52 -10.72 -1.54
C ALA A 268 2.44 -11.81 -1.48
N VAL A 269 1.63 -11.83 -0.41
CA VAL A 269 0.68 -12.92 -0.14
C VAL A 269 -0.71 -12.36 0.18
N GLN A 270 -1.76 -13.05 -0.28
CA GLN A 270 -3.14 -12.69 0.06
C GLN A 270 -3.39 -12.72 1.57
N GLY A 271 -4.03 -11.66 2.09
CA GLY A 271 -4.52 -11.61 3.46
C GLY A 271 -5.94 -12.16 3.58
N ALA A 272 -6.19 -13.00 4.60
CA ALA A 272 -7.50 -13.64 4.83
C ALA A 272 -8.66 -12.63 4.96
N ALA A 273 -8.40 -11.45 5.55
CA ALA A 273 -9.41 -10.40 5.68
C ALA A 273 -9.96 -9.90 4.34
N ALA A 274 -9.17 -9.95 3.26
CA ALA A 274 -9.58 -9.50 1.93
C ALA A 274 -10.50 -10.50 1.20
N ALA A 275 -10.59 -11.74 1.69
CA ALA A 275 -11.44 -12.79 1.11
C ALA A 275 -12.79 -12.93 1.82
N ARG A 276 -12.91 -12.42 3.05
CA ARG A 276 -14.14 -12.53 3.84
C ARG A 276 -15.27 -11.80 3.14
N GLU A 277 -16.38 -12.51 2.92
CA GLU A 277 -17.60 -11.96 2.32
C GLU A 277 -17.37 -11.28 0.95
N PHE A 278 -16.40 -11.77 0.16
CA PHE A 278 -16.13 -11.25 -1.17
C PHE A 278 -17.38 -11.28 -2.07
N GLY A 279 -17.76 -10.15 -2.64
CA GLY A 279 -18.95 -9.96 -3.44
C GLY A 279 -18.82 -8.81 -4.46
N PRO A 280 -19.92 -8.42 -5.13
CA PRO A 280 -19.90 -7.40 -6.19
C PRO A 280 -19.42 -6.04 -5.68
N ASP A 281 -19.71 -5.73 -4.42
CA ASP A 281 -19.39 -4.44 -3.80
C ASP A 281 -18.05 -4.41 -3.07
N SER A 282 -17.36 -5.55 -2.97
CA SER A 282 -16.04 -5.63 -2.32
C SER A 282 -14.99 -4.79 -3.06
N MET A 283 -14.04 -4.24 -2.30
CA MET A 283 -12.77 -3.78 -2.86
C MET A 283 -11.86 -5.00 -3.05
N PRO A 284 -11.39 -5.28 -4.27
CA PRO A 284 -10.75 -6.56 -4.59
C PRO A 284 -9.26 -6.62 -4.20
N TRP A 285 -8.93 -6.25 -2.96
CA TRP A 285 -7.57 -6.29 -2.41
C TRP A 285 -6.95 -7.68 -2.51
N LEU A 286 -7.78 -8.72 -2.43
CA LEU A 286 -7.41 -10.13 -2.62
C LEU A 286 -6.69 -10.39 -3.94
N LEU A 287 -6.92 -9.58 -4.98
CA LEU A 287 -6.40 -9.81 -6.34
C LEU A 287 -5.08 -9.08 -6.61
N ASN A 288 -4.48 -8.45 -5.58
CA ASN A 288 -3.26 -7.64 -5.71
C ASN A 288 -1.97 -8.33 -5.19
N SER A 289 -1.96 -9.65 -5.00
CA SER A 289 -0.81 -10.35 -4.42
C SER A 289 -0.07 -11.22 -5.45
N LEU A 290 1.23 -11.43 -5.23
CA LEU A 290 2.04 -12.37 -6.03
C LEU A 290 1.65 -13.83 -5.78
N PHE A 291 1.45 -14.18 -4.51
CA PHE A 291 0.98 -15.49 -4.07
C PHE A 291 -0.48 -15.41 -3.64
N CYS A 292 -1.25 -16.37 -4.13
CA CYS A 292 -2.70 -16.42 -4.07
C CYS A 292 -3.23 -17.68 -3.35
N PRO A 293 -2.79 -17.98 -2.12
CA PRO A 293 -3.16 -19.22 -1.43
C PRO A 293 -4.66 -19.33 -1.09
N LEU A 294 -5.41 -18.23 -1.14
CA LEU A 294 -6.85 -18.24 -0.85
C LEU A 294 -7.68 -18.54 -2.10
N THR A 295 -7.14 -18.34 -3.31
CA THR A 295 -7.86 -18.59 -4.57
C THR A 295 -7.26 -19.70 -5.41
N VAL A 296 -6.03 -20.11 -5.11
CA VAL A 296 -5.26 -21.08 -5.89
C VAL A 296 -4.65 -22.14 -4.98
N GLN A 297 -4.79 -23.40 -5.36
CA GLN A 297 -4.18 -24.53 -4.68
C GLN A 297 -2.64 -24.41 -4.72
N PRO A 298 -1.93 -24.89 -3.69
CA PRO A 298 -0.48 -25.01 -3.77
C PRO A 298 -0.07 -26.03 -4.84
N ASP A 299 1.13 -25.84 -5.41
CA ASP A 299 1.77 -26.82 -6.28
C ASP A 299 2.19 -28.07 -5.46
N ALA A 300 2.51 -29.17 -6.15
CA ALA A 300 2.83 -30.46 -5.51
C ALA A 300 4.08 -30.42 -4.61
N ASP A 301 4.98 -29.46 -4.83
CA ASP A 301 6.18 -29.22 -4.03
C ASP A 301 5.93 -28.33 -2.81
N GLY A 302 4.67 -27.92 -2.58
CA GLY A 302 4.27 -27.05 -1.47
C GLY A 302 4.43 -25.55 -1.77
N LEU A 303 4.84 -25.16 -2.97
CA LEU A 303 4.84 -23.75 -3.37
C LEU A 303 3.42 -23.21 -3.37
N LEU A 304 3.20 -22.04 -2.77
CA LEU A 304 1.88 -21.41 -2.76
C LEU A 304 1.41 -21.13 -4.19
N GLY A 305 0.11 -21.27 -4.44
CA GLY A 305 -0.49 -20.88 -5.72
C GLY A 305 -0.19 -19.42 -6.04
N ARG A 306 -0.10 -19.08 -7.33
CA ARG A 306 0.50 -17.82 -7.81
C ARG A 306 -0.42 -17.01 -8.71
N ASN A 307 -0.21 -15.71 -8.71
CA ASN A 307 -0.58 -14.85 -9.81
C ASN A 307 0.56 -14.84 -10.85
N THR A 308 0.50 -15.78 -11.80
CA THR A 308 1.52 -15.95 -12.84
C THR A 308 1.70 -14.72 -13.74
N THR A 309 0.68 -13.85 -13.82
CA THR A 309 0.79 -12.58 -14.54
C THR A 309 1.81 -11.64 -13.90
N TRP A 310 1.92 -11.66 -12.56
CA TRP A 310 2.79 -10.76 -11.80
C TRP A 310 4.10 -11.40 -11.35
N THR A 311 4.11 -12.70 -11.01
CA THR A 311 5.29 -13.33 -10.38
C THR A 311 6.54 -13.29 -11.26
N ASP A 312 6.38 -13.52 -12.56
CA ASP A 312 7.53 -13.57 -13.48
C ASP A 312 8.09 -12.15 -13.70
N ALA A 313 7.21 -11.17 -13.88
CA ALA A 313 7.59 -9.77 -13.95
C ALA A 313 8.25 -9.28 -12.65
N PHE A 314 7.71 -9.68 -11.49
CA PHE A 314 8.29 -9.32 -10.19
C PHE A 314 9.70 -9.86 -10.04
N ARG A 315 9.92 -11.14 -10.38
CA ARG A 315 11.24 -11.79 -10.32
C ARG A 315 12.24 -11.09 -11.24
N ALA A 316 11.84 -10.79 -12.49
CA ALA A 316 12.70 -10.10 -13.44
C ALA A 316 13.10 -8.69 -12.96
N LEU A 317 12.26 -8.01 -12.19
CA LEU A 317 12.56 -6.69 -11.62
C LEU A 317 13.56 -6.71 -10.46
N GLN A 318 13.89 -7.88 -9.90
CA GLN A 318 14.87 -8.01 -8.81
C GLN A 318 16.32 -8.15 -9.30
N LEU A 319 16.51 -8.39 -10.61
CA LEU A 319 17.81 -8.47 -11.28
C LEU A 319 18.27 -7.06 -11.70
#